data_AF-A0A6A5JZU5-F1
#
_entry.id   AF-A0A6A5JZU5-F1
#
_cell.length_a   1.000
_cell.length_b   1.000
_cell.length_c   1.000
_cell.angle_alpha   90.00
_cell.angle_beta   90.00
_cell.angle_gamma   90.00
#
_symmetry.space_group_name_H-M   'P 1'
#
loop_
_entity.id
_entity.type
_entity.pdbx_description
1 polymer ?
#
loop_
_entity_poly.entity_id
_entity_poly.type
_entity_poly.pdbx_seq_one_letter_code
_entity_poly.pdbx_strand_id
1 'polypeptide(L)'
;MASTTILYEDFVNCILAIAPNTDTPGEPSCHICGREYGTAGPGPEAHLDYLSQLPGAFKKIFIEKSVDAVRTPCGHTFCTFCLGVWCVGKDHGTCPICRAPIRFPSSSDGDNTDDGMPDAGVEGLSLTLNLSTPTAATIYEILNMQVRQLLTTTTQMPFVWNASAMLHDLPKIMVTVARRIYYQGLRPRVGVPKDLSYMKLHNPMNRMIDPSSTTHDLGFFQRPDAPLVKHSDAQKLYEVLCIRIRDIEDVHDRCANWEGLARTLLYKLGNEVMPRANGGVDSAKWWAYVWCVVKALLVWQAYCERAHTLSFTARQASLMRAQELETEFEEDDQPIRTLTLE
;
A
#
# COMPACT_ATOMS: atom_id res chain seq x y z
N MET A 1 -15.39 -13.48 14.98
CA MET A 1 -14.37 -12.60 15.57
C MET A 1 -14.64 -11.19 15.06
N ALA A 2 -15.02 -10.26 15.93
CA ALA A 2 -15.27 -8.87 15.52
C ALA A 2 -13.95 -8.24 15.08
N SER A 3 -13.94 -7.62 13.90
CA SER A 3 -12.76 -6.92 13.38
C SER A 3 -12.45 -5.74 14.29
N THR A 4 -11.27 -5.71 14.92
CA THR A 4 -10.85 -4.59 15.76
C THR A 4 -10.55 -3.38 14.87
N THR A 5 -11.48 -2.42 14.79
CA THR A 5 -11.26 -1.17 14.06
C THR A 5 -10.21 -0.32 14.77
N ILE A 6 -9.16 0.08 14.05
CA ILE A 6 -8.08 0.94 14.55
C ILE A 6 -8.40 2.39 14.23
N LEU A 7 -8.29 3.27 15.22
CA LEU A 7 -8.35 4.72 15.03
C LEU A 7 -6.96 5.34 15.11
N TYR A 8 -6.77 6.39 14.35
CA TYR A 8 -5.53 7.16 14.32
C TYR A 8 -5.72 8.53 14.98
N GLU A 9 -4.69 9.02 15.66
CA GLU A 9 -4.71 10.25 16.46
C GLU A 9 -4.95 11.49 15.60
N ASP A 10 -4.47 11.53 14.36
CA ASP A 10 -4.75 12.63 13.42
C ASP A 10 -6.25 12.71 13.09
N PHE A 11 -6.90 11.57 12.84
CA PHE A 11 -8.34 11.50 12.62
C PHE A 11 -9.12 11.87 13.88
N VAL A 12 -8.66 11.43 15.05
CA VAL A 12 -9.27 11.82 16.33
C VAL A 12 -9.15 13.30 16.60
N ASN A 13 -8.00 13.92 16.28
CA ASN A 13 -7.85 15.37 16.37
C ASN A 13 -8.83 16.11 15.46
N CYS A 14 -9.09 15.60 14.24
CA CYS A 14 -10.13 16.15 13.36
C CYS A 14 -11.52 16.03 13.99
N ILE A 15 -11.85 14.90 14.62
CA ILE A 15 -13.13 14.74 15.35
C ILE A 15 -13.23 15.76 16.46
N LEU A 16 -12.20 15.91 17.29
CA LEU A 16 -12.18 16.84 18.42
C LEU A 16 -12.27 18.32 17.99
N ALA A 17 -11.80 18.65 16.78
CA ALA A 17 -11.96 19.98 16.21
C ALA A 17 -13.42 20.33 15.87
N ILE A 18 -14.27 19.33 15.59
CA ILE A 18 -15.68 19.52 15.19
C ILE A 18 -16.64 19.22 16.34
N ALA A 19 -16.33 18.17 17.10
CA ALA A 19 -17.08 17.68 18.23
C ALA A 19 -16.15 17.76 19.45
N PRO A 20 -16.00 18.95 20.05
CA PRO A 20 -15.10 19.12 21.18
C PRO A 20 -15.56 18.30 22.38
N ASN A 21 -14.61 18.05 23.27
CA ASN A 21 -14.90 17.43 24.56
C ASN A 21 -15.90 18.29 25.34
N THR A 22 -16.77 17.63 26.10
CA THR A 22 -17.73 18.29 26.98
C THR A 22 -17.65 17.71 28.38
N ASP A 23 -17.43 18.58 29.38
CA ASP A 23 -17.38 18.19 30.79
C ASP A 23 -18.78 17.96 31.39
N THR A 24 -19.83 18.38 30.66
CA THR A 24 -21.24 18.24 31.06
C THR A 24 -22.03 17.55 29.96
N PRO A 25 -21.83 16.23 29.75
CA PRO A 25 -22.60 15.50 28.76
C PRO A 25 -24.08 15.50 29.14
N GLY A 26 -24.97 15.56 28.15
CA GLY A 26 -26.42 15.54 28.39
C GLY A 26 -26.91 14.22 28.98
N GLU A 27 -26.13 13.15 28.80
CA GLU A 27 -26.37 11.82 29.33
C GLU A 27 -25.11 11.28 30.03
N PRO A 28 -25.24 10.41 31.05
CA PRO A 28 -24.10 9.93 31.82
C PRO A 28 -23.26 8.86 31.10
N SER A 29 -23.77 8.29 30.01
CA SER A 29 -23.12 7.20 29.28
C SER A 29 -23.21 7.35 27.76
N CYS A 30 -22.31 6.66 27.05
CA CYS A 30 -22.28 6.69 25.61
C CYS A 30 -23.35 5.76 25.00
N HIS A 31 -24.22 6.30 24.14
CA HIS A 31 -25.25 5.52 23.45
C HIS A 31 -24.77 4.37 22.55
N ILE A 32 -23.51 4.38 22.12
CA ILE A 32 -22.95 3.33 21.25
C ILE A 32 -22.45 2.15 22.09
N CYS A 33 -21.64 2.42 23.12
CA CYS A 33 -20.96 1.37 23.89
C CYS A 33 -21.55 1.14 25.29
N GLY A 34 -22.47 2.00 25.74
CA GLY A 34 -23.10 1.95 27.07
C GLY A 34 -22.19 2.35 28.24
N ARG A 35 -20.92 2.69 28.01
CA ARG A 35 -19.97 3.02 29.08
C ARG A 35 -20.20 4.43 29.63
N GLU A 36 -20.06 4.58 30.94
CA GLU A 36 -20.13 5.86 31.63
C GLU A 36 -18.94 6.75 31.26
N TYR A 37 -19.18 8.05 31.13
CA TYR A 37 -18.12 9.01 30.82
C TYR A 37 -17.16 9.17 32.02
N GLY A 38 -15.86 9.31 31.75
CA GLY A 38 -14.83 9.43 32.77
C GLY A 38 -14.33 8.09 33.35
N THR A 39 -14.91 6.94 32.98
CA THR A 39 -14.32 5.64 33.32
C THR A 39 -13.03 5.40 32.53
N ALA A 40 -12.20 4.48 33.01
CA ALA A 40 -11.04 4.01 32.24
C ALA A 40 -11.51 3.52 30.87
N GLY A 41 -10.77 3.91 29.83
CA GLY A 41 -10.99 3.38 28.48
C GLY A 41 -10.71 1.88 28.43
N PRO A 42 -11.00 1.21 27.30
CA PRO A 42 -10.53 -0.14 27.09
C PRO A 42 -9.00 -0.03 27.08
N GLY A 43 -8.36 -0.43 28.18
CA GLY A 43 -6.93 -0.26 28.37
C GLY A 43 -6.12 -0.90 27.24
N PRO A 44 -4.79 -0.74 27.24
CA PRO A 44 -3.90 -1.24 26.18
C PRO A 44 -3.74 -2.78 26.18
N GLU A 45 -4.79 -3.53 26.51
CA GLU A 45 -4.75 -4.99 26.52
C GLU A 45 -4.73 -5.53 25.09
N ALA A 46 -3.50 -5.92 24.72
CA ALA A 46 -3.14 -6.91 23.71
C ALA A 46 -3.68 -6.67 22.29
N HIS A 47 -3.21 -5.61 21.65
CA HIS A 47 -3.32 -5.47 20.20
C HIS A 47 -2.02 -4.97 19.65
N LEU A 48 -1.32 -5.79 18.85
CA LEU A 48 -0.55 -5.44 17.62
C LEU A 48 0.20 -4.09 17.55
N ASP A 49 0.50 -3.44 18.67
CA ASP A 49 1.00 -2.06 18.77
C ASP A 49 2.44 -1.95 18.28
N TYR A 50 3.12 -3.10 18.18
CA TYR A 50 4.40 -3.22 17.49
C TYR A 50 4.29 -3.01 15.97
N LEU A 51 3.10 -3.20 15.36
CA LEU A 51 2.86 -2.87 13.95
C LEU A 51 2.76 -1.37 13.69
N SER A 52 2.33 -0.58 14.70
CA SER A 52 2.33 0.90 14.64
C SER A 52 3.73 1.52 14.71
N GLN A 53 4.72 0.71 15.09
CA GLN A 53 6.13 1.07 15.11
C GLN A 53 6.89 0.56 13.87
N LEU A 54 6.20 -0.13 12.95
CA LEU A 54 6.79 -0.58 11.70
C LEU A 54 6.98 0.58 10.70
N PRO A 55 7.89 0.40 9.73
CA PRO A 55 8.04 1.27 8.57
C PRO A 55 6.68 1.56 7.90
N GLY A 56 6.27 2.83 7.88
CA GLY A 56 5.07 3.27 7.16
C GLY A 56 3.83 3.60 8.01
N ALA A 57 3.83 3.39 9.33
CA ALA A 57 2.78 3.92 10.21
C ALA A 57 3.06 5.41 10.50
N PHE A 58 2.61 6.29 9.60
CA PHE A 58 2.71 7.75 9.79
C PHE A 58 1.72 8.29 10.83
N LYS A 59 0.77 7.45 11.24
CA LYS A 59 -0.35 7.85 12.06
C LYS A 59 -0.26 7.14 13.40
N LYS A 60 -0.06 7.91 14.47
CA LYS A 60 -0.10 7.39 15.84
C LYS A 60 -1.47 6.79 16.09
N ILE A 61 -1.55 5.55 16.59
CA ILE A 61 -2.83 4.94 16.96
C ILE A 61 -3.38 5.71 18.15
N PHE A 62 -4.68 6.01 18.11
CA PHE A 62 -5.37 6.59 19.24
C PHE A 62 -5.65 5.50 20.28
N ILE A 63 -5.13 5.71 21.49
CA ILE A 63 -5.38 4.84 22.65
C ILE A 63 -6.28 5.63 23.60
N GLU A 64 -7.53 5.18 23.74
CA GLU A 64 -8.51 5.79 24.64
C GLU A 64 -8.13 5.46 26.09
N LYS A 65 -7.54 6.42 26.81
CA LYS A 65 -7.16 6.24 28.23
C LYS A 65 -8.36 6.39 29.16
N SER A 66 -9.27 7.30 28.81
CA SER A 66 -10.52 7.60 29.50
C SER A 66 -11.65 7.69 28.48
N VAL A 67 -12.86 7.33 28.91
CA VAL A 67 -14.07 7.47 28.07
C VAL A 67 -14.49 8.94 28.07
N ASP A 68 -13.89 9.72 27.16
CA ASP A 68 -14.15 11.16 27.04
C ASP A 68 -15.41 11.42 26.19
N ALA A 69 -16.29 12.30 26.69
CA ALA A 69 -17.50 12.68 26.00
C ALA A 69 -17.25 13.75 24.95
N VAL A 70 -17.60 13.48 23.69
CA VAL A 70 -17.60 14.47 22.60
C VAL A 70 -19.02 14.83 22.20
N ARG A 71 -19.27 16.12 21.98
CA ARG A 71 -20.60 16.62 21.58
C ARG A 71 -20.63 16.94 20.10
N THR A 72 -21.47 16.25 19.35
CA THR A 72 -21.69 16.50 17.91
C THR A 72 -22.38 17.85 17.67
N PRO A 73 -22.28 18.44 16.45
CA PRO A 73 -22.94 19.72 16.13
C PRO A 73 -24.47 19.72 16.32
N CYS A 74 -25.13 18.56 16.19
CA CYS A 74 -26.56 18.42 16.44
C CYS A 74 -26.91 18.25 17.93
N GLY A 75 -25.93 18.26 18.83
CA GLY A 75 -26.11 18.28 20.27
C GLY A 75 -25.98 16.93 20.99
N HIS A 76 -25.95 15.80 20.27
CA HIS A 76 -25.82 14.46 20.85
C HIS A 76 -24.38 14.14 21.28
N THR A 77 -24.22 13.33 22.32
CA THR A 77 -22.92 12.99 22.94
C THR A 77 -22.53 11.52 22.73
N PHE A 78 -21.24 11.27 22.50
CA PHE A 78 -20.67 9.92 22.32
C PHE A 78 -19.27 9.85 22.93
N CYS A 79 -18.71 8.65 23.08
CA CYS A 79 -17.29 8.50 23.39
C CYS A 79 -16.44 8.83 22.16
N THR A 80 -15.29 9.48 22.33
CA THR A 80 -14.39 9.85 21.23
C THR A 80 -14.07 8.66 20.31
N PHE A 81 -13.74 7.51 20.91
CA PHE A 81 -13.46 6.28 20.15
C PHE A 81 -14.69 5.80 19.36
N CYS A 82 -15.87 5.81 19.98
CA CYS A 82 -17.12 5.32 19.39
C CYS A 82 -17.52 6.16 18.17
N LEU A 83 -17.44 7.48 18.31
CA LEU A 83 -17.73 8.39 17.22
C LEU A 83 -16.69 8.25 16.10
N GLY A 84 -15.42 8.06 16.45
CA GLY A 84 -14.37 7.82 15.47
C GLY A 84 -14.57 6.53 14.68
N VAL A 85 -14.83 5.41 15.35
CA VAL A 85 -15.11 4.13 14.68
C VAL A 85 -16.36 4.23 13.81
N TRP A 86 -17.36 5.00 14.23
CA TRP A 86 -18.56 5.23 13.43
C TRP A 86 -18.28 6.02 12.15
N CYS A 87 -17.35 6.97 12.19
CA CYS A 87 -17.05 7.89 11.10
C CYS A 87 -15.88 7.44 10.20
N VAL A 88 -15.02 6.53 10.66
CA VAL A 88 -13.85 6.10 9.90
C VAL A 88 -14.26 5.42 8.59
N GLY A 89 -13.59 5.78 7.49
CA GLY A 89 -13.85 5.23 6.16
C GLY A 89 -15.14 5.71 5.48
N LYS A 90 -15.80 6.74 6.03
CA LYS A 90 -16.96 7.40 5.40
C LYS A 90 -16.56 8.78 4.91
N ASP A 91 -16.89 9.10 3.66
CA ASP A 91 -16.66 10.43 3.08
C ASP A 91 -17.44 11.53 3.83
N HIS A 92 -18.59 11.16 4.41
CA HIS A 92 -19.41 12.03 5.24
C HIS A 92 -19.86 11.29 6.51
N GLY A 93 -19.45 11.80 7.68
CA GLY A 93 -19.96 11.30 8.96
C GLY A 93 -21.41 11.72 9.18
N THR A 94 -22.19 10.91 9.87
CA THR A 94 -23.53 11.26 10.32
C THR A 94 -23.69 10.94 11.80
N CYS A 95 -24.48 11.73 12.51
CA CYS A 95 -24.84 11.45 13.89
C CYS A 95 -25.56 10.09 13.98
N PRO A 96 -25.11 9.16 14.84
CA PRO A 96 -25.77 7.86 15.03
C PRO A 96 -27.25 7.94 15.42
N ILE A 97 -27.68 9.01 16.09
CA ILE A 97 -29.04 9.16 16.61
C ILE A 97 -29.96 9.85 15.59
N CYS A 98 -29.65 11.09 15.21
CA CYS A 98 -30.52 11.90 14.35
C CYS A 98 -30.08 11.94 12.87
N ARG A 99 -28.98 11.28 12.52
CA ARG A 99 -28.39 11.26 11.17
C ARG A 99 -27.96 12.62 10.61
N ALA A 100 -27.99 13.69 11.42
CA ALA A 100 -27.46 14.99 11.04
C ALA A 100 -25.99 14.88 10.57
N PRO A 101 -25.60 15.59 9.51
CA PRO A 101 -24.26 15.48 8.95
C PRO A 101 -23.18 16.02 9.90
N ILE A 102 -22.05 15.33 9.94
CA ILE A 102 -20.82 15.72 10.65
C ILE A 102 -19.77 15.97 9.56
N ARG A 103 -19.45 17.24 9.32
CA ARG A 103 -18.54 17.66 8.24
C ARG A 103 -17.10 17.61 8.74
N PHE A 104 -16.34 16.61 8.30
CA PHE A 104 -14.91 16.57 8.52
C PHE A 104 -14.21 17.52 7.54
N PRO A 105 -13.20 18.30 7.96
CA PRO A 105 -12.29 18.91 7.00
C PRO A 105 -11.69 17.75 6.22
N SER A 106 -11.96 17.72 4.91
CA SER A 106 -11.31 16.77 4.02
C SER A 106 -9.81 16.91 4.27
N SER A 107 -9.13 15.80 4.51
CA SER A 107 -7.67 15.77 4.73
C SER A 107 -6.86 16.13 3.47
N SER A 108 -7.47 16.88 2.55
CA SER A 108 -6.93 17.37 1.28
C SER A 108 -6.10 18.65 1.41
N ASP A 109 -6.13 19.35 2.54
CA ASP A 109 -5.63 20.73 2.60
C ASP A 109 -4.17 20.88 3.10
N GLY A 110 -3.35 19.84 2.92
CA GLY A 110 -1.97 19.81 3.45
C GLY A 110 -0.85 19.47 2.47
N ASP A 111 -1.13 19.16 1.20
CA ASP A 111 -0.12 19.03 0.13
C ASP A 111 -0.79 19.18 -1.24
N ASN A 112 -1.60 20.23 -1.43
CA ASN A 112 -1.95 20.70 -2.77
C ASN A 112 -0.76 21.51 -3.30
N THR A 113 0.33 20.81 -3.62
CA THR A 113 1.00 21.16 -4.86
C THR A 113 -0.01 20.88 -5.96
N ASP A 114 -0.55 21.97 -6.49
CA ASP A 114 -1.02 22.14 -7.86
C ASP A 114 -0.34 21.16 -8.85
N ASP A 115 -0.83 19.91 -8.89
CA ASP A 115 -0.58 18.92 -9.94
C ASP A 115 -1.89 18.75 -10.71
N GLY A 116 -2.41 19.87 -11.22
CA GLY A 116 -3.26 19.83 -12.39
C GLY A 116 -2.46 19.35 -13.60
N MET A 117 -2.21 18.02 -13.67
CA MET A 117 -2.03 17.20 -14.89
C MET A 117 -1.58 15.76 -14.57
N PRO A 118 -2.43 14.91 -13.95
CA PRO A 118 -2.34 13.46 -14.15
C PRO A 118 -2.65 13.07 -15.61
N ASP A 119 -3.27 13.97 -16.36
CA ASP A 119 -3.90 13.66 -17.65
C ASP A 119 -2.90 13.32 -18.74
N ALA A 120 -1.81 14.08 -18.92
CA ALA A 120 -0.85 13.81 -19.99
C ALA A 120 -0.17 12.42 -19.89
N GLY A 121 0.10 11.95 -18.67
CA GLY A 121 0.69 10.62 -18.47
C GLY A 121 -0.31 9.49 -18.72
N VAL A 122 -1.56 9.68 -18.29
CA VAL A 122 -2.66 8.73 -18.50
C VAL A 122 -3.08 8.70 -19.97
N GLU A 123 -3.22 9.86 -20.60
CA GLU A 123 -3.51 10.03 -22.03
C GLU A 123 -2.39 9.42 -22.88
N GLY A 124 -1.12 9.71 -22.54
CA GLY A 124 0.03 9.11 -23.23
C GLY A 124 0.03 7.58 -23.17
N LEU A 125 -0.26 6.98 -22.01
CA LEU A 125 -0.40 5.52 -21.88
C LEU A 125 -1.63 4.99 -22.62
N SER A 126 -2.76 5.69 -22.53
CA SER A 126 -4.01 5.34 -23.21
C SER A 126 -3.80 5.26 -24.72
N LEU A 127 -3.15 6.27 -25.31
CA LEU A 127 -2.83 6.32 -26.74
C LEU A 127 -1.78 5.28 -27.14
N THR A 128 -0.68 5.17 -26.38
CA THR A 128 0.44 4.29 -26.74
C THR A 128 0.08 2.81 -26.66
N LEU A 129 -0.76 2.43 -25.68
CA LEU A 129 -1.11 1.04 -25.41
C LEU A 129 -2.55 0.69 -25.82
N ASN A 130 -3.27 1.63 -26.44
CA ASN A 130 -4.69 1.52 -26.81
C ASN A 130 -5.56 1.03 -25.63
N LEU A 131 -5.43 1.69 -24.48
CA LEU A 131 -6.11 1.35 -23.23
C LEU A 131 -7.27 2.30 -22.94
N SER A 132 -8.32 1.82 -22.28
CA SER A 132 -9.32 2.71 -21.69
C SER A 132 -8.69 3.63 -20.64
N THR A 133 -9.17 4.86 -20.53
CA THR A 133 -8.67 5.85 -19.54
C THR A 133 -8.60 5.29 -18.12
N PRO A 134 -9.60 4.55 -17.59
CA PRO A 134 -9.51 3.98 -16.23
C PRO A 134 -8.38 2.92 -16.10
N THR A 135 -8.14 2.15 -17.16
CA THR A 135 -7.06 1.15 -17.18
C THR A 135 -5.70 1.83 -17.23
N ALA A 136 -5.55 2.84 -18.09
CA ALA A 136 -4.33 3.64 -18.20
C ALA A 136 -4.02 4.36 -16.87
N ALA A 137 -5.04 4.92 -16.21
CA ALA A 137 -4.89 5.54 -14.89
C ALA A 137 -4.37 4.55 -13.83
N THR A 138 -4.96 3.34 -13.79
CA THR A 138 -4.48 2.29 -12.86
C THR A 138 -3.03 1.90 -13.13
N ILE A 139 -2.63 1.74 -14.39
CA ILE A 139 -1.24 1.41 -14.75
C ILE A 139 -0.31 2.58 -14.41
N TYR A 140 -0.74 3.83 -14.62
CA TYR A 140 0.01 5.02 -14.28
C TYR A 140 0.24 5.15 -12.77
N GLU A 141 -0.76 4.83 -11.95
CA GLU A 141 -0.64 4.76 -10.49
C GLU A 141 0.40 3.72 -10.07
N ILE A 142 0.37 2.53 -10.69
CA ILE A 142 1.36 1.47 -10.42
C ILE A 142 2.77 1.92 -10.81
N LEU A 143 2.93 2.58 -11.96
CA LEU A 143 4.20 3.12 -12.45
C LEU A 143 4.82 4.19 -11.52
N ASN A 144 4.01 4.86 -10.72
CA ASN A 144 4.44 5.91 -9.80
C ASN A 144 4.37 5.51 -8.33
N MET A 145 4.19 4.22 -8.07
CA MET A 145 4.05 3.72 -6.72
C MET A 145 5.36 3.84 -5.94
N GLN A 146 5.28 4.39 -4.74
CA GLN A 146 6.37 4.50 -3.78
C GLN A 146 6.45 3.24 -2.91
N VAL A 147 7.63 2.95 -2.35
CA VAL A 147 7.82 1.84 -1.41
C VAL A 147 6.91 1.99 -0.20
N ARG A 148 6.58 3.22 0.21
CA ARG A 148 5.55 3.48 1.23
C ARG A 148 4.23 2.81 0.91
N GLN A 149 3.73 2.98 -0.31
CA GLN A 149 2.43 2.45 -0.71
C GLN A 149 2.45 0.92 -0.70
N LEU A 150 3.54 0.30 -1.17
CA LEU A 150 3.76 -1.15 -1.11
C LEU A 150 3.70 -1.69 0.34
N LEU A 151 4.34 -0.99 1.28
CA LEU A 151 4.35 -1.37 2.68
C LEU A 151 2.96 -1.26 3.33
N THR A 152 2.11 -0.37 2.85
CA THR A 152 0.75 -0.18 3.35
C THR A 152 -0.29 -1.06 2.65
N THR A 153 0.05 -1.73 1.54
CA THR A 153 -0.88 -2.64 0.85
C THR A 153 -1.24 -3.82 1.76
N THR A 154 -2.55 -4.04 1.92
CA THR A 154 -3.14 -5.18 2.64
C THR A 154 -3.89 -6.12 1.71
N THR A 155 -4.22 -5.66 0.50
CA THR A 155 -4.91 -6.45 -0.52
C THR A 155 -4.05 -7.64 -0.94
N GLN A 156 -4.62 -8.84 -0.84
CA GLN A 156 -4.01 -10.04 -1.39
C GLN A 156 -4.15 -10.02 -2.91
N MET A 157 -3.05 -10.25 -3.61
CA MET A 157 -2.99 -10.21 -5.06
C MET A 157 -2.09 -11.36 -5.53
N PRO A 158 -2.51 -12.11 -6.57
CA PRO A 158 -1.68 -13.14 -7.15
C PRO A 158 -0.54 -12.50 -7.95
N PHE A 159 0.57 -13.22 -8.08
CA PHE A 159 1.69 -12.75 -8.89
C PHE A 159 2.47 -13.90 -9.51
N VAL A 160 3.24 -13.59 -10.54
CA VAL A 160 4.17 -14.53 -11.18
C VAL A 160 5.57 -14.28 -10.63
N TRP A 161 6.28 -15.34 -10.25
CA TRP A 161 7.65 -15.23 -9.77
C TRP A 161 8.58 -14.79 -10.91
N ASN A 162 9.14 -13.59 -10.83
CA ASN A 162 10.09 -13.08 -11.81
C ASN A 162 11.43 -12.80 -11.12
N ALA A 163 12.31 -13.79 -11.12
CA ALA A 163 13.59 -13.73 -10.40
C ALA A 163 14.45 -12.54 -10.86
N SER A 164 14.56 -12.33 -12.18
CA SER A 164 15.34 -11.22 -12.75
C SER A 164 14.84 -9.85 -12.25
N ALA A 165 13.52 -9.62 -12.30
CA ALA A 165 12.90 -8.39 -11.81
C ALA A 165 13.09 -8.18 -10.30
N MET A 166 12.92 -9.25 -9.52
CA MET A 166 13.09 -9.20 -8.07
C MET A 166 14.54 -8.90 -7.68
N LEU A 167 15.53 -9.54 -8.32
CA LEU A 167 16.94 -9.33 -8.05
C LEU A 167 17.38 -7.89 -8.38
N HIS A 168 16.87 -7.33 -9.46
CA HIS A 168 17.14 -5.94 -9.85
C HIS A 168 16.58 -4.92 -8.85
N ASP A 169 15.40 -5.18 -8.28
CA ASP A 169 14.74 -4.25 -7.37
C ASP A 169 15.13 -4.42 -5.90
N LEU A 170 15.54 -5.62 -5.50
CA LEU A 170 15.88 -5.96 -4.13
C LEU A 170 16.82 -4.94 -3.46
N PRO A 171 17.98 -4.55 -4.04
CA PRO A 171 18.88 -3.62 -3.36
C PRO A 171 18.26 -2.22 -3.21
N LYS A 172 17.46 -1.75 -4.18
CA LYS A 172 16.73 -0.47 -4.10
C LYS A 172 15.70 -0.48 -2.98
N ILE A 173 14.95 -1.58 -2.86
CA ILE A 173 13.96 -1.78 -1.79
C ILE A 173 14.65 -1.81 -0.43
N MET A 174 15.72 -2.59 -0.28
CA MET A 174 16.49 -2.69 0.97
C MET A 174 16.97 -1.32 1.45
N VAL A 175 17.59 -0.52 0.58
CA VAL A 175 18.04 0.83 0.93
C VAL A 175 16.86 1.74 1.27
N THR A 176 15.78 1.69 0.48
CA THR A 176 14.62 2.55 0.71
C THR A 176 13.94 2.25 2.04
N VAL A 177 13.79 0.97 2.42
CA VAL A 177 13.24 0.58 3.72
C VAL A 177 14.18 1.00 4.86
N ALA A 178 15.49 0.78 4.71
CA ALA A 178 16.49 1.20 5.71
C ALA A 178 16.48 2.72 5.96
N ARG A 179 16.35 3.53 4.90
CA ARG A 179 16.19 4.99 5.02
C ARG A 179 14.97 5.34 5.86
N ARG A 180 13.84 4.68 5.60
CA ARG A 180 12.59 4.92 6.34
C ARG A 180 12.76 4.62 7.84
N ILE A 181 13.39 3.49 8.17
CA ILE A 181 13.70 3.14 9.57
C ILE A 181 14.61 4.19 10.21
N TYR A 182 15.63 4.66 9.48
CA TYR A 182 16.53 5.71 9.97
C TYR A 182 15.78 7.00 10.32
N TYR A 183 15.00 7.55 9.39
CA TYR A 183 14.26 8.80 9.64
C TYR A 183 13.19 8.63 10.73
N GLN A 184 12.57 7.45 10.87
CA GLN A 184 11.64 7.16 11.97
C GLN A 184 12.34 7.18 13.34
N GLY A 185 13.61 6.78 13.41
CA GLY A 185 14.41 6.84 14.63
C GLY A 185 14.73 8.27 15.09
N LEU A 186 14.76 9.24 14.17
CA LEU A 186 15.10 10.64 14.44
C LEU A 186 13.93 11.48 15.02
N ARG A 187 12.98 10.86 15.73
CA ARG A 187 11.78 11.53 16.30
C ARG A 187 12.09 12.92 16.90
N PRO A 188 11.18 13.92 16.84
CA PRO A 188 9.97 14.09 16.02
C PRO A 188 10.13 15.14 14.91
N ARG A 189 11.34 15.61 14.61
CA ARG A 189 11.56 16.89 13.89
C ARG A 189 11.65 16.80 12.36
N VAL A 190 11.70 15.61 11.78
CA VAL A 190 11.98 15.44 10.34
C VAL A 190 10.93 14.54 9.71
N GLY A 191 10.16 15.08 8.76
CA GLY A 191 9.26 14.28 7.92
C GLY A 191 10.05 13.24 7.12
N VAL A 192 9.48 12.07 6.88
CA VAL A 192 10.14 11.04 6.06
C VAL A 192 10.22 11.54 4.62
N PRO A 193 11.42 11.68 4.03
CA PRO A 193 11.57 12.15 2.66
C PRO A 193 10.86 11.23 1.65
N LYS A 194 10.48 11.80 0.49
CA LYS A 194 10.02 11.01 -0.67
C LYS A 194 11.12 10.03 -1.11
N ASP A 195 10.72 8.96 -1.78
CA ASP A 195 11.67 8.02 -2.39
C ASP A 195 12.51 8.74 -3.45
N LEU A 196 13.78 8.37 -3.57
CA LEU A 196 14.69 9.03 -4.51
C LEU A 196 14.36 8.57 -5.93
N SER A 197 14.31 9.49 -6.89
CA SER A 197 13.92 9.18 -8.28
C SER A 197 14.77 8.08 -8.92
N TYR A 198 16.08 8.03 -8.65
CA TYR A 198 16.98 7.00 -9.17
C TYR A 198 16.84 5.64 -8.45
N MET A 199 16.11 5.58 -7.33
CA MET A 199 15.73 4.34 -6.63
C MET A 199 14.40 3.78 -7.13
N LYS A 200 13.83 4.35 -8.20
CA LYS A 200 12.62 3.84 -8.83
C LYS A 200 12.81 2.37 -9.21
N LEU A 201 11.80 1.58 -8.90
CA LEU A 201 11.74 0.16 -9.23
C LEU A 201 11.64 -0.01 -10.76
N HIS A 202 11.89 -1.21 -11.28
CA HIS A 202 11.78 -1.46 -12.72
C HIS A 202 10.41 -1.06 -13.27
N ASN A 203 10.30 -0.88 -14.59
CA ASN A 203 9.00 -0.63 -15.19
C ASN A 203 8.12 -1.90 -15.03
N PRO A 204 6.96 -1.84 -14.36
CA PRO A 204 6.05 -2.98 -14.15
C PRO A 204 5.50 -3.59 -15.43
N MET A 205 5.68 -2.91 -16.57
CA MET A 205 5.32 -3.40 -17.90
C MET A 205 6.45 -4.14 -18.60
N ASN A 206 7.66 -4.18 -18.02
CA ASN A 206 8.80 -4.88 -18.58
C ASN A 206 9.06 -6.20 -17.84
N ARG A 207 8.60 -7.33 -18.40
CA ARG A 207 8.88 -8.67 -17.83
C ARG A 207 10.34 -9.06 -17.95
N MET A 208 11.00 -8.58 -19.00
CA MET A 208 12.38 -8.97 -19.30
C MET A 208 13.29 -7.82 -18.90
N ILE A 209 13.81 -7.91 -17.68
CA ILE A 209 14.99 -7.10 -17.34
C ILE A 209 16.17 -7.74 -18.05
N ASP A 210 16.76 -6.98 -18.96
CA ASP A 210 17.96 -7.37 -19.68
C ASP A 210 19.03 -7.77 -18.65
N PRO A 211 19.52 -9.02 -18.66
CA PRO A 211 20.60 -9.44 -17.77
C PRO A 211 21.87 -8.60 -17.96
N SER A 212 22.03 -7.96 -19.13
CA SER A 212 23.12 -7.04 -19.43
C SER A 212 22.96 -5.68 -18.75
N SER A 213 21.74 -5.31 -18.32
CA SER A 213 21.54 -4.14 -17.48
C SER A 213 22.27 -4.38 -16.16
N THR A 214 23.21 -3.48 -15.84
CA THR A 214 24.16 -3.64 -14.74
C THR A 214 23.39 -3.94 -13.45
N THR A 215 23.49 -5.17 -12.95
CA THR A 215 22.91 -5.57 -11.68
C THR A 215 23.75 -4.93 -10.58
N HIS A 216 23.34 -3.74 -10.19
CA HIS A 216 23.95 -3.01 -9.10
C HIS A 216 23.70 -3.80 -7.80
N ASP A 217 24.77 -4.09 -7.07
CA ASP A 217 24.69 -4.77 -5.78
C ASP A 217 24.15 -3.82 -4.69
N LEU A 218 23.95 -4.35 -3.48
CA LEU A 218 23.54 -3.53 -2.33
C LEU A 218 24.59 -2.46 -1.99
N GLY A 219 25.87 -2.72 -2.28
CA GLY A 219 26.99 -1.81 -2.08
C GLY A 219 26.84 -0.50 -2.86
N PHE A 220 26.45 -0.60 -4.14
CA PHE A 220 26.25 0.53 -5.04
C PHE A 220 25.23 1.54 -4.52
N PHE A 221 24.18 1.05 -3.85
CA PHE A 221 23.10 1.90 -3.35
C PHE A 221 23.31 2.36 -1.91
N GLN A 222 24.46 2.10 -1.27
CA GLN A 222 24.71 2.52 0.11
C GLN A 222 24.60 4.03 0.28
N ARG A 223 24.01 4.46 1.40
CA ARG A 223 23.83 5.89 1.72
C ARG A 223 24.11 6.22 3.19
N PRO A 224 24.48 7.48 3.50
CA PRO A 224 24.60 7.94 4.88
C PRO A 224 23.28 7.87 5.65
N ASP A 225 22.16 8.15 4.99
CA ASP A 225 20.82 8.13 5.57
C ASP A 225 20.18 6.73 5.59
N ALA A 226 20.98 5.67 5.40
CA ALA A 226 20.55 4.27 5.42
C ALA A 226 21.58 3.38 6.16
N PRO A 227 22.04 3.71 7.37
CA PRO A 227 23.18 3.03 8.00
C PRO A 227 22.98 1.51 8.14
N LEU A 228 21.72 1.05 8.30
CA LEU A 228 21.37 -0.36 8.43
C LEU A 228 21.86 -1.23 7.27
N VAL A 229 21.86 -0.73 6.01
CA VAL A 229 22.31 -1.54 4.87
C VAL A 229 23.82 -1.77 4.83
N LYS A 230 24.59 -0.98 5.57
CA LYS A 230 26.05 -1.15 5.68
C LYS A 230 26.44 -2.26 6.66
N HIS A 231 25.49 -2.71 7.49
CA HIS A 231 25.74 -3.75 8.47
C HIS A 231 25.95 -5.11 7.79
N SER A 232 26.85 -5.94 8.33
CA SER A 232 27.17 -7.27 7.79
C SER A 232 25.94 -8.18 7.70
N ASP A 233 25.06 -8.15 8.69
CA ASP A 233 23.78 -8.88 8.63
C ASP A 233 22.90 -8.43 7.46
N ALA A 234 22.88 -7.13 7.11
CA ALA A 234 22.09 -6.66 5.96
C ALA A 234 22.68 -7.13 4.63
N GLN A 235 24.01 -7.18 4.52
CA GLN A 235 24.70 -7.76 3.35
C GLN A 235 24.41 -9.27 3.24
N LYS A 236 24.51 -10.00 4.35
CA LYS A 236 24.15 -11.42 4.40
C LYS A 236 22.68 -11.66 4.05
N LEU A 237 21.77 -10.81 4.53
CA LEU A 237 20.35 -10.88 4.16
C LEU A 237 20.16 -10.73 2.65
N TYR A 238 20.84 -9.77 2.03
CA TYR A 238 20.81 -9.56 0.58
C TYR A 238 21.28 -10.80 -0.18
N GLU A 239 22.43 -11.37 0.19
CA GLU A 239 22.97 -12.60 -0.41
C GLU A 239 21.99 -13.77 -0.29
N VAL A 240 21.42 -13.98 0.90
CA VAL A 240 20.46 -15.06 1.15
C VAL A 240 19.19 -14.86 0.34
N LEU A 241 18.64 -13.64 0.29
CA LEU A 241 17.47 -13.35 -0.53
C LEU A 241 17.76 -13.56 -2.02
N CYS A 242 18.93 -13.16 -2.51
CA CYS A 242 19.35 -13.40 -3.90
C CYS A 242 19.40 -14.90 -4.24
N ILE A 243 19.97 -15.72 -3.35
CA ILE A 243 19.99 -17.19 -3.51
C ILE A 243 18.57 -17.73 -3.56
N ARG A 244 17.74 -17.39 -2.56
CA ARG A 244 16.35 -17.87 -2.50
C ARG A 244 15.53 -17.43 -3.69
N ILE A 245 15.80 -16.24 -4.24
CA ILE A 245 15.06 -15.74 -5.39
C ILE A 245 15.33 -16.56 -6.66
N ARG A 246 16.58 -17.00 -6.83
CA ARG A 246 16.96 -17.90 -7.93
C ARG A 246 16.45 -19.32 -7.70
N ASP A 247 16.52 -19.83 -6.47
CA ASP A 247 16.11 -21.20 -6.15
C ASP A 247 14.60 -21.45 -6.35
N ILE A 248 13.76 -20.41 -6.26
CA ILE A 248 12.30 -20.53 -6.44
C ILE A 248 11.89 -20.50 -7.93
N GLU A 249 12.80 -20.12 -8.84
CA GLU A 249 12.52 -19.90 -10.27
C GLU A 249 11.95 -21.15 -10.99
N ASP A 250 12.23 -22.35 -10.50
CA ASP A 250 11.68 -23.59 -11.06
C ASP A 250 10.17 -23.77 -10.81
N VAL A 251 9.58 -23.03 -9.87
CA VAL A 251 8.14 -23.08 -9.59
C VAL A 251 7.42 -22.10 -10.52
N HIS A 252 7.04 -22.59 -11.71
CA HIS A 252 6.28 -21.83 -12.71
C HIS A 252 4.84 -21.49 -12.26
N ASP A 253 4.45 -21.89 -11.05
CA ASP A 253 3.10 -21.68 -10.55
C ASP A 253 2.88 -20.24 -10.08
N ARG A 254 1.69 -19.73 -10.43
CA ARG A 254 1.21 -18.43 -9.97
C ARG A 254 1.10 -18.45 -8.44
N CYS A 255 1.81 -17.56 -7.78
CA CYS A 255 1.71 -17.39 -6.33
C CYS A 255 0.33 -16.81 -6.00
N ALA A 256 -0.52 -17.58 -5.32
CA ALA A 256 -1.91 -17.19 -5.03
C ALA A 256 -2.03 -16.03 -4.04
N ASN A 257 -1.11 -15.93 -3.08
CA ASN A 257 -1.03 -14.81 -2.13
C ASN A 257 0.42 -14.47 -1.80
N TRP A 258 0.73 -13.17 -1.72
CA TRP A 258 2.08 -12.71 -1.36
C TRP A 258 2.37 -12.90 0.14
N GLU A 259 1.36 -12.84 1.00
CA GLU A 259 1.56 -12.85 2.45
C GLU A 259 2.02 -14.22 2.98
N GLY A 260 1.41 -15.32 2.51
CA GLY A 260 1.81 -16.67 2.91
C GLY A 260 3.25 -16.98 2.53
N LEU A 261 3.65 -16.54 1.33
CA LEU A 261 5.03 -16.68 0.88
C LEU A 261 5.98 -15.78 1.68
N ALA A 262 5.60 -14.52 1.96
CA ALA A 262 6.38 -13.63 2.80
C ALA A 262 6.65 -14.22 4.19
N ARG A 263 5.62 -14.81 4.82
CA ARG A 263 5.74 -15.47 6.12
C ARG A 263 6.63 -16.70 6.05
N THR A 264 6.53 -17.49 4.98
CA THR A 264 7.38 -18.66 4.76
C THR A 264 8.85 -18.26 4.60
N LEU A 265 9.13 -17.22 3.81
CA LEU A 265 10.48 -16.67 3.65
C LEU A 265 11.01 -16.13 4.98
N LEU A 266 10.22 -15.37 5.73
CA LEU A 266 10.61 -14.88 7.05
C LEU A 266 10.93 -16.01 8.03
N TYR A 267 10.09 -17.05 8.08
CA TYR A 267 10.33 -18.18 8.98
C TYR A 267 11.66 -18.86 8.66
N LYS A 268 11.94 -19.14 7.38
CA LYS A 268 13.20 -19.75 6.95
C LYS A 268 14.41 -18.83 7.25
N LEU A 269 14.28 -17.54 6.97
CA LEU A 269 15.33 -16.55 7.27
C LEU A 269 15.63 -16.49 8.76
N GLY A 270 14.60 -16.41 9.60
CA GLY A 270 14.70 -16.28 11.04
C GLY A 270 15.17 -17.53 11.74
N ASN A 271 14.61 -18.69 11.42
CA ASN A 271 14.88 -19.90 12.19
C ASN A 271 16.04 -20.71 11.63
N GLU A 272 16.26 -20.69 10.32
CA GLU A 272 17.23 -21.59 9.67
C GLU A 272 18.54 -20.86 9.31
N VAL A 273 18.46 -19.67 8.73
CA VAL A 273 19.64 -19.04 8.09
C VAL A 273 20.31 -17.97 8.96
N MET A 274 19.52 -17.17 9.67
CA MET A 274 20.01 -15.98 10.40
C MET A 274 19.39 -15.83 11.81
N PRO A 275 19.39 -16.87 12.67
CA PRO A 275 18.70 -16.84 13.97
C PRO A 275 19.28 -15.86 14.99
N ARG A 276 20.50 -15.37 14.77
CA ARG A 276 21.20 -14.43 15.67
C ARG A 276 21.38 -13.04 15.08
N ALA A 277 20.84 -12.78 13.89
CA ALA A 277 21.01 -11.50 13.22
C ALA A 277 20.21 -10.40 13.94
N ASN A 278 20.81 -9.23 14.04
CA ASN A 278 20.18 -8.04 14.63
C ASN A 278 20.48 -6.76 13.85
N GLY A 279 21.29 -6.81 12.79
CA GLY A 279 21.56 -5.64 11.95
C GLY A 279 22.29 -4.50 12.66
N GLY A 280 22.88 -4.73 13.82
CA GLY A 280 23.43 -3.67 14.67
C GLY A 280 22.35 -2.77 15.27
N VAL A 281 21.09 -3.22 15.27
CA VAL A 281 19.94 -2.58 15.91
C VAL A 281 19.29 -3.57 16.88
N ASP A 282 18.21 -3.14 17.56
CA ASP A 282 17.43 -4.08 18.37
C ASP A 282 16.77 -5.15 17.49
N SER A 283 16.63 -6.36 18.04
CA SER A 283 16.11 -7.52 17.29
C SER A 283 14.71 -7.27 16.71
N ALA A 284 13.86 -6.51 17.42
CA ALA A 284 12.53 -6.17 16.92
C ALA A 284 12.61 -5.28 15.67
N LYS A 285 13.43 -4.23 15.69
CA LYS A 285 13.67 -3.36 14.51
C LYS A 285 14.34 -4.12 13.36
N TRP A 286 15.24 -5.05 13.66
CA TRP A 286 15.82 -5.91 12.64
C TRP A 286 14.77 -6.74 11.93
N TRP A 287 13.93 -7.47 12.67
CA TRP A 287 12.90 -8.31 12.06
C TRP A 287 11.80 -7.48 11.37
N ALA A 288 11.52 -6.27 11.86
CA ALA A 288 10.71 -5.28 11.17
C ALA A 288 11.31 -4.89 9.80
N TYR A 289 12.61 -4.62 9.74
CA TYR A 289 13.32 -4.35 8.49
C TYR A 289 13.20 -5.52 7.51
N VAL A 290 13.50 -6.75 7.96
CA VAL A 290 13.42 -7.94 7.09
C VAL A 290 12.00 -8.12 6.55
N TRP A 291 10.98 -8.00 7.41
CA TRP A 291 9.57 -8.09 6.99
C TRP A 291 9.23 -7.05 5.92
N CYS A 292 9.60 -5.79 6.14
CA CYS A 292 9.29 -4.71 5.21
C CYS A 292 9.99 -4.90 3.86
N VAL A 293 11.23 -5.38 3.84
CA VAL A 293 11.94 -5.70 2.59
C VAL A 293 11.22 -6.81 1.83
N VAL A 294 10.94 -7.94 2.48
CA VAL A 294 10.27 -9.09 1.85
C VAL A 294 8.87 -8.70 1.37
N LYS A 295 8.10 -7.99 2.21
CA LYS A 295 6.75 -7.52 1.85
C LYS A 295 6.79 -6.59 0.65
N ALA A 296 7.61 -5.55 0.68
CA ALA A 296 7.67 -4.58 -0.41
C ALA A 296 8.04 -5.25 -1.74
N LEU A 297 8.99 -6.19 -1.70
CA LEU A 297 9.41 -6.94 -2.89
C LEU A 297 8.27 -7.78 -3.48
N LEU A 298 7.57 -8.57 -2.65
CA LEU A 298 6.50 -9.45 -3.14
C LEU A 298 5.24 -8.67 -3.55
N VAL A 299 4.87 -7.64 -2.80
CA VAL A 299 3.75 -6.75 -3.15
C VAL A 299 4.03 -6.03 -4.47
N TRP A 300 5.28 -5.62 -4.70
CA TRP A 300 5.65 -5.01 -5.97
C TRP A 300 5.46 -5.96 -7.14
N GLN A 301 5.91 -7.22 -7.03
CA GLN A 301 5.68 -8.22 -8.08
C GLN A 301 4.19 -8.44 -8.37
N ALA A 302 3.34 -8.38 -7.35
CA ALA A 302 1.89 -8.45 -7.53
C ALA A 302 1.31 -7.25 -8.27
N TYR A 303 1.83 -6.05 -8.05
CA TYR A 303 1.45 -4.89 -8.85
C TYR A 303 1.99 -4.97 -10.29
N CYS A 304 3.21 -5.48 -10.51
CA CYS A 304 3.71 -5.74 -11.86
C CYS A 304 2.80 -6.72 -12.61
N GLU A 305 2.43 -7.84 -12.00
CA GLU A 305 1.52 -8.81 -12.62
C GLU A 305 0.12 -8.22 -12.90
N ARG A 306 -0.37 -7.35 -12.01
CA ARG A 306 -1.62 -6.63 -12.23
C ARG A 306 -1.52 -5.69 -13.43
N ALA A 307 -0.47 -4.90 -13.54
CA ALA A 307 -0.24 -4.01 -14.68
C ALA A 307 -0.15 -4.80 -15.99
N HIS A 308 0.57 -5.92 -15.98
CA HIS A 308 0.65 -6.83 -17.11
C HIS A 308 -0.71 -7.39 -17.51
N THR A 309 -1.49 -7.91 -16.56
CA THR A 309 -2.82 -8.48 -16.83
C THR A 309 -3.74 -7.43 -17.46
N LEU A 310 -3.78 -6.22 -16.89
CA LEU A 310 -4.57 -5.11 -17.42
C LEU A 310 -4.18 -4.76 -18.86
N SER A 311 -2.88 -4.67 -19.14
CA SER A 311 -2.39 -4.36 -20.49
C SER A 311 -2.69 -5.47 -21.50
N PHE A 312 -2.59 -6.73 -21.08
CA PHE A 312 -2.82 -7.89 -21.94
C PHE A 312 -4.30 -8.03 -22.29
N THR A 313 -5.18 -7.97 -21.29
CA THR A 313 -6.64 -8.04 -21.50
C THR A 313 -7.13 -6.92 -22.40
N ALA A 314 -6.61 -5.70 -22.23
CA ALA A 314 -6.98 -4.58 -23.10
C ALA A 314 -6.54 -4.80 -24.56
N ARG A 315 -5.30 -5.28 -24.79
CA ARG A 315 -4.83 -5.62 -26.15
C ARG A 315 -5.66 -6.72 -26.80
N GLN A 316 -6.00 -7.76 -26.04
CA GLN A 316 -6.82 -8.87 -26.54
C GLN A 316 -8.23 -8.39 -26.93
N ALA A 317 -8.85 -7.53 -26.10
CA ALA A 317 -10.15 -6.95 -26.42
C ALA A 317 -10.11 -6.08 -27.70
N SER A 318 -9.03 -5.32 -27.91
CA SER A 318 -8.87 -4.51 -29.12
C SER A 318 -8.68 -5.36 -30.38
N LEU A 319 -7.97 -6.50 -30.29
CA LEU A 319 -7.81 -7.44 -31.41
C LEU A 319 -9.15 -8.10 -31.78
N MET A 320 -9.94 -8.54 -30.79
CA MET A 320 -11.25 -9.15 -31.04
C MET A 320 -12.20 -8.17 -31.76
N ARG A 321 -12.25 -6.90 -31.35
CA ARG A 321 -13.06 -5.88 -32.02
C ARG A 321 -12.61 -5.58 -33.45
N ALA A 322 -11.30 -5.62 -33.71
CA ALA A 322 -10.78 -5.43 -35.06
C ALA A 322 -11.22 -6.57 -35.98
N GLN A 323 -11.19 -7.81 -35.48
CA GLN A 323 -11.67 -8.99 -36.21
C GLN A 323 -13.19 -8.94 -36.47
N GLU A 324 -14.00 -8.49 -35.51
CA GLU A 324 -15.45 -8.30 -35.68
C GLU A 324 -15.77 -7.28 -36.78
N LEU A 325 -15.05 -6.16 -36.82
CA LEU A 325 -15.21 -5.16 -37.88
C LEU A 325 -14.80 -5.69 -39.25
N GLU A 326 -13.69 -6.44 -39.35
CA GLU A 326 -13.28 -7.09 -40.62
C GLU A 326 -14.35 -8.06 -41.13
N THR A 327 -15.00 -8.83 -40.25
CA THR A 327 -16.10 -9.72 -40.65
C THR A 327 -17.37 -8.98 -41.09
N GLU A 328 -17.68 -7.82 -40.50
CA GLU A 328 -18.83 -7.00 -40.93
C GLU A 328 -18.61 -6.40 -42.35
N PHE A 329 -17.37 -6.00 -42.67
CA PHE A 329 -17.04 -5.49 -44.01
C PHE A 329 -17.07 -6.57 -45.10
N GLU A 330 -16.73 -7.81 -44.78
CA GLU A 330 -16.82 -8.93 -45.74
C GLU A 330 -18.27 -9.35 -46.05
N GLU A 331 -19.22 -9.15 -45.11
CA GLU A 331 -20.64 -9.43 -45.36
C GLU A 331 -21.31 -8.40 -46.28
N ASP A 332 -20.90 -7.12 -46.21
CA ASP A 332 -21.44 -6.04 -47.05
C ASP A 332 -20.89 -6.05 -48.49
N ASP A 333 -19.74 -6.70 -48.74
CA ASP A 333 -19.14 -6.82 -50.08
C ASP A 333 -19.59 -8.10 -50.82
N GLN A 334 -20.65 -8.77 -50.35
CA GLN A 334 -21.26 -9.84 -51.13
C GLN A 334 -21.77 -9.28 -52.47
N PRO A 335 -21.30 -9.82 -53.61
CA PRO A 335 -21.66 -9.29 -54.92
C PRO A 335 -23.18 -9.32 -55.05
N ILE A 336 -23.77 -8.15 -55.34
CA ILE A 336 -25.18 -7.96 -55.66
C ILE A 336 -25.58 -9.12 -56.58
N ARG A 337 -26.31 -10.10 -56.03
CA ARG A 337 -26.84 -11.21 -56.83
C ARG A 337 -27.70 -10.55 -57.90
N THR A 338 -27.20 -10.58 -59.12
CA THR A 338 -27.94 -10.17 -60.31
C THR A 338 -29.20 -11.01 -60.33
N LEU A 339 -30.32 -10.42 -59.92
CA LEU A 339 -31.64 -10.98 -60.08
C LEU A 339 -31.88 -11.13 -61.58
N THR A 340 -31.65 -12.34 -62.09
CA THR A 340 -32.11 -12.74 -63.41
C THR A 340 -33.64 -12.74 -63.38
N LEU A 341 -34.23 -11.72 -64.02
CA LEU A 341 -35.64 -11.66 -64.37
C LEU A 341 -35.89 -12.73 -65.45
N GLU A 342 -36.60 -13.79 -65.08
CA GLU A 342 -37.31 -14.69 -66.01
C GLU A 342 -38.82 -14.53 -65.85
#